data_AF-A0A954F0B7-F1
#
_entry.id   AF-A0A954F0B7-F1
#
_cell.length_a   1.000
_cell.length_b   1.000
_cell.length_c   1.000
_cell.angle_alpha   90.00
_cell.angle_beta   90.00
_cell.angle_gamma   90.00
#
_symmetry.space_group_name_H-M   'P 1'
#
loop_
_entity.id
_entity.type
_entity.pdbx_description
1 polymer ?
#
loop_
_entity_poly.entity_id
_entity_poly.type
_entity_poly.pdbx_seq_one_letter_code
_entity_poly.pdbx_strand_id
1 'polypeptide(L)'
;MNFDQPLLNAVVEELSDWSADQSFCDLSNVTVVFPGSQAGRRFQEILALSAGGALSPPRILTVGQLPEELYHPQKPFATHLTQRMAWAKALQQFDQERLRVVIRHPPALDDLTAWMRLGELFRKQHRELAGDGLNFGDVAEQGASLPEFQEAERWEVMTELQQNYLDLLDAFSVWDRQTARLVA
;
A
#
# COMPACT_ATOMS: atom_id res chain seq x y z
N MET A 1 0.35 31.98 6.41
CA MET A 1 -0.24 31.09 7.42
C MET A 1 0.10 31.65 8.78
N ASN A 2 -0.92 32.02 9.56
CA ASN A 2 -0.72 32.40 10.95
C ASN A 2 -0.62 31.10 11.78
N PHE A 3 0.49 30.90 12.50
CA PHE A 3 0.74 29.69 13.30
C PHE A 3 0.25 29.82 14.76
N ASP A 4 -0.47 30.90 15.08
CA ASP A 4 -0.97 31.18 16.42
C ASP A 4 -2.12 30.25 16.87
N GLN A 5 -2.66 29.41 15.97
CA GLN A 5 -3.69 28.42 16.30
C GLN A 5 -3.37 27.02 15.74
N PRO A 6 -3.86 25.94 16.37
CA PRO A 6 -3.66 24.58 15.86
C PRO A 6 -4.12 24.46 14.40
N LEU A 7 -3.24 23.97 13.52
CA LEU A 7 -3.46 23.94 12.07
C LEU A 7 -4.79 23.26 11.67
N LEU A 8 -5.19 22.20 12.37
CA LEU A 8 -6.45 21.52 12.09
C LEU A 8 -7.67 22.42 12.34
N ASN A 9 -7.64 23.28 13.35
CA ASN A 9 -8.74 24.20 13.62
C ASN A 9 -8.82 25.27 12.52
N ALA A 10 -7.68 25.82 12.10
CA ALA A 10 -7.62 26.80 11.02
C ALA A 10 -8.19 26.24 9.70
N VAL A 11 -7.85 25.00 9.36
CA VAL A 11 -8.35 24.33 8.15
C VAL A 11 -9.85 24.06 8.25
N VAL A 12 -10.37 23.70 9.42
CA VAL A 12 -11.81 23.48 9.63
C VAL A 12 -12.60 24.79 9.49
N GLU A 13 -12.07 25.90 10.02
CA GLU A 13 -12.66 27.23 9.83
C GLU A 13 -12.70 27.60 8.33
N GLU A 14 -11.58 27.47 7.63
CA GLU A 14 -11.47 27.78 6.21
C GLU A 14 -12.40 26.91 5.33
N LEU A 15 -12.52 25.62 5.63
CA LEU A 15 -13.44 24.74 4.91
C LEU A 15 -14.91 25.02 5.22
N SER A 16 -15.22 25.47 6.43
CA SER A 16 -16.60 25.84 6.79
C SER A 16 -17.05 27.10 6.04
N ASP A 17 -16.12 28.03 5.77
CA ASP A 17 -16.38 29.22 4.96
C ASP A 17 -16.64 28.91 3.48
N TRP A 18 -16.24 27.72 2.99
CA TRP A 18 -16.53 27.30 1.62
C TRP A 18 -17.97 26.81 1.43
N SER A 19 -18.71 26.58 2.53
CA SER A 19 -20.13 26.28 2.44
C SER A 19 -20.95 27.53 2.16
N ALA A 20 -21.83 27.46 1.15
CA ALA A 20 -22.71 28.57 0.77
C ALA A 20 -23.83 28.84 1.80
N ASP A 21 -24.12 27.89 2.69
CA ASP A 21 -25.17 27.98 3.71
C ASP A 21 -24.58 27.70 5.10
N GLN A 22 -24.86 28.59 6.07
CA GLN A 22 -24.42 28.43 7.46
C GLN A 22 -25.22 27.35 8.21
N SER A 23 -26.38 26.94 7.69
CA SER A 23 -27.24 25.91 8.28
C SER A 23 -26.95 24.50 7.77
N PHE A 24 -26.30 24.39 6.61
CA PHE A 24 -25.87 23.14 6.00
C PHE A 24 -24.48 23.27 5.38
N CYS A 25 -23.50 22.59 5.97
CA CYS A 25 -22.14 22.53 5.46
C CYS A 25 -21.98 21.32 4.53
N ASP A 26 -21.89 21.56 3.22
CA ASP A 26 -21.67 20.49 2.24
C ASP A 26 -20.22 20.43 1.77
N LEU A 27 -19.49 19.44 2.26
CA LEU A 27 -18.11 19.15 1.89
C LEU A 27 -18.00 17.84 1.10
N SER A 28 -19.10 17.26 0.59
CA SER A 28 -19.06 15.94 -0.08
C SER A 28 -18.13 15.89 -1.30
N ASN A 29 -17.90 17.04 -1.93
CA ASN A 29 -17.02 17.18 -3.11
C ASN A 29 -15.56 17.54 -2.74
N VAL A 30 -15.25 17.65 -1.45
CA VAL A 30 -13.91 17.98 -0.96
C VAL A 30 -13.19 16.71 -0.54
N THR A 31 -11.92 16.59 -0.94
CA THR A 31 -11.02 15.52 -0.48
C THR A 31 -9.89 16.14 0.32
N VAL A 32 -9.72 15.69 1.57
CA VAL A 32 -8.65 16.14 2.47
C VAL A 32 -7.67 15.00 2.71
N VAL A 33 -6.38 15.26 2.44
CA VAL A 33 -5.32 14.25 2.51
C VAL A 33 -4.43 14.50 3.73
N PHE A 34 -4.22 13.46 4.53
CA PHE A 34 -3.40 13.52 5.74
C PHE A 34 -2.19 12.57 5.67
N PRO A 35 -1.09 12.86 6.39
CA PRO A 35 0.05 11.94 6.47
C PRO A 35 -0.28 10.62 7.19
N GLY A 36 -1.33 10.57 8.01
CA GLY A 36 -1.75 9.36 8.72
C GLY A 36 -3.21 9.38 9.14
N SER A 37 -3.77 8.19 9.42
CA SER A 37 -5.18 8.00 9.75
C SER A 37 -5.61 8.74 11.03
N GLN A 38 -4.70 8.86 12.00
CA GLN A 38 -4.99 9.52 13.27
C GLN A 38 -5.23 11.02 13.11
N ALA A 39 -4.46 11.69 12.23
CA ALA A 39 -4.66 13.11 11.91
C ALA A 39 -6.00 13.33 11.20
N GLY A 40 -6.35 12.48 10.24
CA GLY A 40 -7.65 12.52 9.57
C GLY A 40 -8.82 12.31 10.53
N ARG A 41 -8.71 11.35 11.46
CA ARG A 41 -9.72 11.14 12.50
C ARG A 41 -9.86 12.37 13.40
N ARG A 42 -8.75 12.96 13.83
CA ARG A 42 -8.79 14.15 14.69
C ARG A 42 -9.43 15.34 13.97
N PHE A 43 -9.15 15.50 12.68
CA PHE A 43 -9.81 16.49 11.84
C PHE A 43 -11.33 16.26 11.75
N GLN A 44 -11.79 15.01 11.56
CA GLN A 44 -13.24 14.71 11.58
C GLN A 44 -13.90 15.07 12.89
N GLU A 45 -13.24 14.79 14.02
CA GLU A 45 -13.76 15.14 15.34
C GLU A 45 -13.94 16.66 15.48
N ILE A 46 -12.94 17.44 15.05
CA ILE A 46 -13.00 18.92 15.10
C ILE A 46 -14.07 19.46 14.14
N LEU A 47 -14.16 18.91 12.93
CA LEU A 47 -15.17 19.30 11.94
C LEU A 47 -16.60 19.00 12.43
N ALA A 48 -16.81 17.84 13.04
CA ALA A 48 -18.12 17.48 13.58
C ALA A 48 -18.52 18.35 14.79
N LEU A 49 -17.55 18.78 15.60
CA LEU A 49 -17.80 19.66 16.76
C LEU A 49 -18.03 21.12 16.36
N SER A 50 -17.43 21.57 15.26
CA SER A 50 -17.57 22.94 14.75
C SER A 50 -18.80 23.13 13.87
N ALA A 51 -19.29 22.05 13.23
CA ALA A 51 -20.52 22.08 12.47
C ALA A 51 -21.72 22.35 13.41
N GLY A 52 -22.23 23.59 13.39
CA GLY A 52 -23.42 24.00 14.16
C GLY A 52 -24.76 23.52 13.58
N GLY A 53 -24.74 22.70 12.52
CA GLY A 53 -25.90 22.26 11.74
C GLY A 53 -25.65 20.95 11.01
N ALA A 54 -26.43 20.68 9.95
CA ALA A 54 -26.24 19.47 9.15
C ALA A 54 -24.92 19.55 8.36
N LEU A 55 -24.15 18.45 8.34
CA LEU A 55 -22.83 18.36 7.72
C LEU A 55 -22.79 17.14 6.79
N SER A 56 -22.47 17.37 5.52
CA SER A 56 -21.97 16.32 4.62
C SER A 56 -20.43 16.36 4.67
N PRO A 57 -19.76 15.38 5.30
CA PRO A 57 -18.33 15.45 5.55
C PRO A 57 -17.50 15.29 4.26
N PRO A 58 -16.26 15.81 4.23
CA PRO A 58 -15.34 15.56 3.13
C PRO A 58 -14.87 14.10 3.12
N ARG A 59 -14.38 13.68 1.95
CA ARG A 59 -13.64 12.43 1.85
C ARG A 59 -12.26 12.60 2.48
N ILE A 60 -11.87 11.67 3.34
CA ILE A 60 -10.59 11.73 4.05
C ILE A 60 -9.73 10.55 3.67
N LEU A 61 -8.53 10.84 3.23
CA LEU A 61 -7.57 9.86 2.72
C LEU A 61 -6.22 10.10 3.38
N THR A 62 -5.41 9.04 3.44
CA THR A 62 -3.98 9.18 3.71
C THR A 62 -3.21 9.41 2.42
N VAL A 63 -2.00 9.98 2.50
CA VAL A 63 -1.11 10.13 1.33
C VAL A 63 -0.91 8.79 0.61
N GLY A 64 -0.85 7.68 1.36
CA GLY A 64 -0.71 6.34 0.78
C GLY A 64 -1.94 5.80 0.06
N GLN A 65 -3.11 6.47 0.15
CA GLN A 65 -4.35 6.11 -0.56
C GLN A 65 -4.67 7.04 -1.73
N LEU A 66 -3.99 8.19 -1.81
CA LEU A 66 -4.23 9.19 -2.84
C LEU A 66 -4.03 8.66 -4.27
N PRO A 67 -3.01 7.84 -4.58
CA PRO A 67 -2.80 7.38 -5.96
C PRO A 67 -4.03 6.70 -6.56
N GLU A 68 -4.75 5.88 -5.78
CA GLU A 68 -5.94 5.16 -6.25
C GLU A 68 -7.14 6.06 -6.58
N GLU A 69 -7.11 7.35 -6.23
CA GLU A 69 -8.11 8.33 -6.67
C GLU A 69 -7.74 9.01 -7.99
N LEU A 70 -6.48 8.90 -8.40
CA LEU A 70 -5.94 9.60 -9.58
C LEU A 70 -5.98 8.72 -10.84
N TYR A 71 -6.28 7.42 -10.71
CA TYR A 71 -6.43 6.50 -11.82
C TYR A 71 -7.60 5.53 -11.61
N HIS A 72 -8.11 4.97 -12.71
CA HIS A 72 -9.10 3.90 -12.65
C HIS A 72 -8.37 2.55 -12.68
N PRO A 73 -8.54 1.68 -11.66
CA PRO A 73 -7.91 0.37 -11.67
C PRO A 73 -8.42 -0.47 -12.85
N GLN A 74 -7.51 -1.04 -13.64
CA GLN A 74 -7.87 -1.91 -14.76
C GLN A 74 -8.38 -3.29 -14.29
N LYS A 75 -7.98 -3.72 -13.08
CA LYS A 75 -8.43 -4.95 -12.43
C LYS A 75 -8.79 -4.70 -10.96
N PRO A 76 -9.67 -5.52 -10.36
CA PRO A 76 -9.94 -5.47 -8.93
C PRO A 76 -8.67 -5.78 -8.12
N PHE A 77 -8.56 -5.18 -6.93
CA PHE A 77 -7.41 -5.40 -6.07
C PHE A 77 -7.52 -6.68 -5.23
N ALA A 78 -6.46 -7.49 -5.25
CA ALA A 78 -6.28 -8.63 -4.39
C ALA A 78 -6.28 -8.20 -2.92
N THR A 79 -7.13 -8.85 -2.12
CA THR A 79 -7.19 -8.62 -0.67
C THR A 79 -5.88 -9.00 0.01
N HIS A 80 -5.66 -8.52 1.24
CA HIS A 80 -4.49 -8.91 2.04
C HIS A 80 -4.35 -10.43 2.19
N LEU A 81 -5.47 -11.14 2.43
CA LEU A 81 -5.48 -12.60 2.52
C LEU A 81 -5.13 -13.24 1.17
N THR A 82 -5.71 -12.74 0.07
CA THR A 82 -5.42 -13.22 -1.29
C THR A 82 -3.94 -13.08 -1.62
N GLN A 83 -3.35 -11.90 -1.38
CA GLN A 83 -1.92 -11.68 -1.62
C GLN A 83 -1.05 -12.60 -0.76
N ARG A 84 -1.38 -12.77 0.53
CA ARG A 84 -0.64 -13.67 1.43
C ARG A 84 -0.69 -15.12 0.94
N MET A 85 -1.85 -15.60 0.50
CA MET A 85 -1.99 -16.94 -0.06
C MET A 85 -1.27 -17.10 -1.40
N ALA A 86 -1.31 -16.08 -2.27
CA ALA A 86 -0.61 -16.08 -3.54
C ALA A 86 0.91 -16.15 -3.33
N TRP A 87 1.47 -15.36 -2.41
CA TRP A 87 2.89 -15.46 -2.03
C TRP A 87 3.25 -16.82 -1.43
N ALA A 88 2.43 -17.34 -0.50
CA ALA A 88 2.65 -18.66 0.07
C ALA A 88 2.65 -19.76 -1.00
N LYS A 89 1.73 -19.68 -1.96
CA LYS A 89 1.65 -20.59 -3.10
C LYS A 89 2.83 -20.45 -4.05
N ALA A 90 3.23 -19.21 -4.39
CA ALA A 90 4.40 -18.94 -5.24
C ALA A 90 5.68 -19.55 -4.63
N LEU A 91 5.87 -19.39 -3.32
CA LEU A 91 6.99 -19.97 -2.58
C LEU A 91 6.93 -21.51 -2.55
N GLN A 92 5.77 -22.08 -2.22
CA GLN A 92 5.60 -23.54 -2.13
C GLN A 92 5.79 -24.24 -3.48
N GLN A 93 5.38 -23.60 -4.58
CA GLN A 93 5.48 -24.15 -5.93
C GLN A 93 6.80 -23.81 -6.64
N PHE A 94 7.68 -23.03 -5.99
CA PHE A 94 8.97 -22.67 -6.55
C PHE A 94 9.94 -23.85 -6.59
N ASP A 95 10.95 -23.77 -7.46
CA ASP A 95 12.04 -24.73 -7.47
C ASP A 95 12.76 -24.72 -6.11
N GLN A 96 12.85 -25.89 -5.46
CA GLN A 96 13.33 -25.99 -4.09
C GLN A 96 14.83 -25.70 -3.95
N GLU A 97 15.63 -26.03 -4.97
CA GLU A 97 17.07 -25.75 -4.93
C GLU A 97 17.34 -24.26 -5.14
N ARG A 98 16.59 -23.60 -6.04
CA ARG A 98 16.66 -22.14 -6.18
C ARG A 98 16.10 -21.42 -4.96
N LEU A 99 15.01 -21.92 -4.37
CA LEU A 99 14.43 -21.32 -3.17
C LEU A 99 15.42 -21.29 -2.00
N ARG A 100 16.34 -22.26 -1.91
CA ARG A 100 17.38 -22.30 -0.86
C ARG A 100 18.36 -21.13 -0.88
N VAL A 101 18.50 -20.45 -2.01
CA VAL A 101 19.28 -19.20 -2.13
C VAL A 101 18.68 -18.10 -1.24
N VAL A 102 17.35 -18.05 -1.13
CA VAL A 102 16.63 -17.05 -0.33
C VAL A 102 16.26 -17.59 1.05
N ILE A 103 15.78 -18.82 1.12
CA ILE A 103 15.33 -19.49 2.34
C ILE A 103 16.18 -20.73 2.55
N ARG A 104 17.26 -20.61 3.34
CA ARG A 104 18.24 -21.69 3.56
C ARG A 104 17.60 -23.05 3.91
N HIS A 105 16.51 -23.04 4.67
CA HIS A 105 15.75 -24.24 5.03
C HIS A 105 14.26 -24.01 4.71
N PRO A 106 13.80 -24.33 3.48
CA PRO A 106 12.40 -24.23 3.13
C PRO A 106 11.54 -25.13 4.04
N PRO A 107 10.31 -24.73 4.40
CA PRO A 107 9.39 -25.59 5.13
C PRO A 107 9.07 -26.88 4.37
N ALA A 108 8.57 -27.89 5.09
CA ALA A 108 7.97 -29.06 4.45
C ALA A 108 6.74 -28.64 3.62
N LEU A 109 6.48 -29.36 2.52
CA LEU A 109 5.39 -28.99 1.59
C LEU A 109 4.01 -28.99 2.25
N ASP A 110 3.80 -29.82 3.27
CA ASP A 110 2.56 -29.94 4.04
C ASP A 110 2.45 -28.93 5.20
N ASP A 111 3.51 -28.18 5.53
CA ASP A 111 3.47 -27.14 6.56
C ASP A 111 2.88 -25.82 6.01
N LEU A 112 1.57 -25.83 5.80
CA LEU A 112 0.81 -24.66 5.32
C LEU A 112 0.97 -23.44 6.23
N THR A 113 1.18 -23.64 7.53
CA THR A 113 1.32 -22.53 8.49
C THR A 113 2.65 -21.80 8.28
N ALA A 114 3.74 -22.53 8.08
CA ALA A 114 5.03 -21.94 7.78
C ALA A 114 5.02 -21.20 6.43
N TRP A 115 4.42 -21.79 5.39
CA TRP A 115 4.27 -21.12 4.09
C TRP A 115 3.47 -19.83 4.18
N MET A 116 2.39 -19.80 4.96
CA MET A 116 1.58 -18.59 5.17
C MET A 116 2.35 -17.49 5.92
N ARG A 117 3.26 -17.85 6.84
CA ARG A 117 4.13 -16.89 7.53
C ARG A 117 5.16 -16.30 6.58
N LEU A 118 5.79 -17.14 5.75
CA LEU A 118 6.72 -16.68 4.72
C LEU A 118 6.02 -15.80 3.67
N GLY A 119 4.81 -16.17 3.28
CA GLY A 119 3.99 -15.37 2.36
C GLY A 119 3.73 -13.95 2.89
N GLU A 120 3.47 -13.80 4.20
CA GLU A 120 3.34 -12.47 4.81
C GLU A 120 4.66 -11.70 4.87
N LEU A 121 5.80 -12.39 5.07
CA LEU A 121 7.11 -11.76 5.07
C LEU A 121 7.45 -11.18 3.68
N PHE A 122 7.30 -11.98 2.63
CA PHE A 122 7.54 -11.54 1.25
C PHE A 122 6.58 -10.43 0.83
N ARG A 123 5.30 -10.53 1.19
CA ARG A 123 4.31 -9.48 0.93
C ARG A 123 4.68 -8.15 1.62
N LYS A 124 5.23 -8.19 2.85
CA LYS A 124 5.72 -6.98 3.54
C LYS A 124 6.92 -6.38 2.82
N GLN A 125 7.90 -7.20 2.46
CA GLN A 125 9.11 -6.76 1.75
C GLN A 125 8.78 -6.15 0.37
N HIS A 126 7.90 -6.82 -0.40
CA HIS A 126 7.42 -6.31 -1.69
C HIS A 126 6.72 -4.96 -1.54
N ARG A 127 5.86 -4.80 -0.52
CA ARG A 127 5.17 -3.53 -0.26
C ARG A 127 6.12 -2.42 0.17
N GLU A 128 7.15 -2.74 0.93
CA GLU A 128 8.15 -1.76 1.39
C GLU A 128 8.88 -1.15 0.21
N LEU A 129 9.44 -1.98 -0.68
CA LEU A 129 10.12 -1.51 -1.89
C LEU A 129 9.18 -0.77 -2.84
N ALA A 130 7.96 -1.28 -3.03
CA ALA A 130 6.98 -0.61 -3.86
C ALA A 130 6.56 0.76 -3.31
N GLY A 131 6.79 1.03 -2.02
CA GLY A 131 6.63 2.36 -1.43
C GLY A 131 7.55 3.40 -2.05
N ASP A 132 8.74 2.98 -2.47
CA ASP A 132 9.74 3.80 -3.16
C ASP A 132 9.71 3.60 -4.69
N GLY A 133 8.67 2.93 -5.21
CA GLY A 133 8.55 2.61 -6.63
C GLY A 133 9.49 1.51 -7.11
N LEU A 134 10.08 0.74 -6.18
CA LEU A 134 11.03 -0.33 -6.47
C LEU A 134 10.39 -1.72 -6.43
N ASN A 135 10.94 -2.64 -7.22
CA ASN A 135 10.69 -4.08 -7.20
C ASN A 135 11.96 -4.85 -6.78
N PHE A 136 11.91 -6.19 -6.71
CA PHE A 136 13.07 -6.97 -6.29
C PHE A 136 14.22 -6.96 -7.30
N GLY A 137 13.92 -6.86 -8.60
CA GLY A 137 14.90 -6.76 -9.67
C GLY A 137 15.68 -5.44 -9.60
N ASP A 138 14.99 -4.35 -9.26
CA ASP A 138 15.63 -3.04 -9.10
C ASP A 138 16.71 -3.07 -7.99
N VAL A 139 16.52 -3.88 -6.94
CA VAL A 139 17.52 -4.03 -5.87
C VAL A 139 18.76 -4.77 -6.37
N ALA A 140 18.58 -5.80 -7.20
CA ALA A 140 19.71 -6.51 -7.82
C ALA A 140 20.50 -5.58 -8.75
N GLU A 141 19.79 -4.83 -9.61
CA GLU A 141 20.38 -3.90 -10.57
C GLU A 141 21.11 -2.75 -9.89
N GLN A 142 20.45 -2.04 -8.97
CA GLN A 142 21.05 -0.90 -8.27
C GLN A 142 22.15 -1.34 -7.31
N GLY A 143 21.96 -2.48 -6.64
CA GLY A 143 22.96 -3.06 -5.74
C GLY A 143 24.27 -3.39 -6.45
N ALA A 144 24.25 -3.78 -7.73
CA ALA A 144 25.45 -4.07 -8.51
C ALA A 144 26.42 -2.87 -8.65
N SER A 145 25.93 -1.64 -8.44
CA SER A 145 26.77 -0.43 -8.43
C SER A 145 27.52 -0.20 -7.11
N LEU A 146 27.19 -0.97 -6.06
CA LEU A 146 27.78 -0.83 -4.72
C LEU A 146 28.96 -1.80 -4.53
N PRO A 147 30.14 -1.31 -4.10
CA PRO A 147 31.37 -2.12 -4.03
C PRO A 147 31.29 -3.40 -3.16
N GLU A 148 30.37 -3.45 -2.18
CA GLU A 148 30.26 -4.54 -1.21
C GLU A 148 28.95 -5.34 -1.35
N PHE A 149 28.20 -5.17 -2.44
CA PHE A 149 26.94 -5.88 -2.62
C PHE A 149 27.17 -7.33 -3.04
N GLN A 150 26.87 -8.26 -2.14
CA GLN A 150 27.05 -9.71 -2.35
C GLN A 150 25.72 -10.47 -2.36
N GLU A 151 24.60 -9.78 -2.59
CA GLU A 151 23.25 -10.36 -2.51
C GLU A 151 22.54 -10.46 -3.87
N ALA A 152 23.24 -10.18 -4.97
CA ALA A 152 22.67 -10.15 -6.32
C ALA A 152 21.86 -11.42 -6.65
N GLU A 153 22.47 -12.60 -6.48
CA GLU A 153 21.81 -13.88 -6.75
C GLU A 153 20.53 -14.06 -5.91
N ARG A 154 20.54 -13.62 -4.64
CA ARG A 154 19.36 -13.69 -3.78
C ARG A 154 18.23 -12.81 -4.31
N TRP A 155 18.53 -11.59 -4.71
CA TRP A 155 17.55 -10.66 -5.24
C TRP A 155 17.04 -11.05 -6.63
N GLU A 156 17.87 -11.66 -7.47
CA GLU A 156 17.46 -12.27 -8.74
C GLU A 156 16.45 -13.40 -8.52
N VAL A 157 16.72 -14.33 -7.58
CA VAL A 157 15.75 -15.38 -7.22
C VAL A 157 14.47 -14.79 -6.63
N MET A 158 14.57 -13.73 -5.82
CA MET A 158 13.38 -13.03 -5.33
C MET A 158 12.57 -12.40 -6.47
N THR A 159 13.22 -11.86 -7.50
CA THR A 159 12.56 -11.29 -8.70
C THR A 159 11.71 -12.34 -9.41
N GLU A 160 12.22 -13.55 -9.57
CA GLU A 160 11.45 -14.64 -10.15
C GLU A 160 10.27 -15.07 -9.27
N LEU A 161 10.48 -15.10 -7.94
CA LEU A 161 9.39 -15.35 -6.99
C LEU A 161 8.31 -14.26 -7.07
N GLN A 162 8.71 -13.00 -7.26
CA GLN A 162 7.78 -11.89 -7.48
C GLN A 162 7.00 -12.09 -8.77
N GLN A 163 7.65 -12.48 -9.87
CA GLN A 163 6.96 -12.77 -11.12
C GLN A 163 5.94 -13.88 -10.96
N ASN A 164 6.31 -15.02 -10.33
CA ASN A 164 5.37 -16.11 -10.08
C ASN A 164 4.17 -15.70 -9.23
N TYR A 165 4.38 -14.80 -8.26
CA TYR A 165 3.29 -14.23 -7.47
C TYR A 165 2.36 -13.35 -8.32
N LEU A 166 2.91 -12.50 -9.19
CA LEU A 166 2.11 -11.65 -10.08
C LEU A 166 1.33 -12.48 -11.11
N ASP A 167 1.95 -13.51 -11.69
CA ASP A 167 1.30 -14.44 -12.61
C ASP A 167 0.13 -15.17 -11.94
N LEU A 168 0.28 -15.55 -10.66
CA LEU A 168 -0.81 -16.13 -9.88
C LEU A 168 -1.96 -15.15 -9.69
N LEU A 169 -1.69 -13.87 -9.38
CA LEU A 169 -2.74 -12.86 -9.25
C LEU A 169 -3.44 -12.61 -10.59
N ASP A 170 -2.68 -12.51 -11.68
CA ASP A 170 -3.20 -12.31 -13.02
C ASP A 170 -4.08 -13.49 -13.48
N ALA A 171 -3.74 -14.72 -13.12
CA ALA A 171 -4.58 -15.90 -13.37
C ALA A 171 -5.96 -15.81 -12.68
N PHE A 172 -6.07 -15.07 -11.58
CA PHE A 172 -7.34 -14.76 -10.91
C PHE A 172 -7.93 -13.40 -11.32
N SER A 173 -7.38 -12.75 -12.33
CA SER A 173 -7.80 -11.42 -12.82
C SER A 173 -7.85 -10.36 -11.73
N VAL A 174 -6.91 -10.42 -10.78
CA VAL A 174 -6.74 -9.43 -9.72
C VAL A 174 -5.33 -8.85 -9.78
N TRP A 175 -5.15 -7.63 -9.29
CA TRP A 175 -3.84 -7.01 -9.11
C TRP A 175 -3.59 -6.71 -7.64
N ASP A 176 -2.33 -6.64 -7.20
CA ASP A 176 -2.06 -5.86 -5.99
C ASP A 176 -1.97 -4.37 -6.32
N ARG A 177 -2.10 -3.53 -5.29
CA ARG A 177 -2.05 -2.07 -5.46
C ARG A 177 -0.65 -1.58 -5.81
N GLN A 178 0.37 -2.31 -5.37
CA GLN A 178 1.77 -1.93 -5.51
C GLN A 178 2.16 -1.92 -6.99
N THR A 179 1.91 -3.03 -7.67
CA THR A 179 2.20 -3.26 -9.07
C THR A 179 1.27 -2.46 -9.97
N ALA A 180 -0.02 -2.35 -9.60
CA ALA A 180 -0.96 -1.53 -10.35
C ALA A 180 -0.48 -0.08 -10.51
N ARG A 181 0.18 0.50 -9.50
CA ARG A 181 0.73 1.88 -9.58
C ARG A 181 1.84 2.04 -10.60
N LEU A 182 2.56 0.97 -10.96
CA LEU A 182 3.67 1.02 -11.92
C LEU A 182 3.19 0.91 -13.37
N VAL A 183 1.97 0.40 -13.60
CA VAL A 183 1.44 0.06 -14.93
C VAL A 183 0.14 0.78 -15.30
N ALA A 184 -0.46 1.51 -14.36
CA ALA A 184 -1.73 2.23 -14.55
C ALA A 184 -1.59 3.52 -15.35
#